data_AF-A0A357EFH4-F1
#
_entry.id   AF-A0A357EFH4-F1
#
_cell.length_a   1.000
_cell.length_b   1.000
_cell.length_c   1.000
_cell.angle_alpha   90.00
_cell.angle_beta   90.00
_cell.angle_gamma   90.00
#
_symmetry.space_group_name_H-M   'P 1'
#
loop_
_entity.id
_entity.type
_entity.pdbx_description
1 polymer ?
#
loop_
_entity_poly.entity_id
_entity_poly.type
_entity_poly.pdbx_seq_one_letter_code
_entity_poly.pdbx_strand_id
1 'polypeptide(L)'
;EYATALKVGTTQLVLDMIAQEAVPDLELEQPVAAVKQISRDPDLKMVVRRKNGRTIAPVDIQVQYYEAAKRTLSGRDAESDWILQEWGETLQLLVQNRQQLVGKLDWVTKQWLLETFMREERIDWDDPWLASLDLEYHNIDPQMGLYMGLEAEGKAWRLTTDDVIEAAIRNGPVDTRGGLRGLCVQKFSDQIESIQWEQVQFTDGLRSRTLDMRDLFDPQEVTRCIGLFKTAQSPADALAAWAHRKDRDV
;
A
#
# COMPACT_ATOMS: atom_id res chain seq x y z
N GLU A 1 -6.84 -7.03 -2.58
CA GLU A 1 -6.88 -5.60 -2.15
C GLU A 1 -6.79 -5.40 -0.63
N TYR A 2 -7.58 -6.14 0.16
CA TYR A 2 -7.62 -6.04 1.64
C TYR A 2 -6.24 -6.10 2.32
N ALA A 3 -5.43 -7.11 1.99
CA ALA A 3 -4.09 -7.27 2.57
C ALA A 3 -3.18 -6.07 2.27
N THR A 4 -3.28 -5.46 1.08
CA THR A 4 -2.53 -4.24 0.74
C THR A 4 -3.02 -3.05 1.57
N ALA A 5 -4.33 -2.87 1.71
CA ALA A 5 -4.92 -1.80 2.51
C ALA A 5 -4.48 -1.89 3.98
N LEU A 6 -4.59 -3.07 4.60
CA LEU A 6 -4.11 -3.28 5.97
C LEU A 6 -2.60 -3.11 6.11
N LYS A 7 -1.80 -3.65 5.18
CA LYS A 7 -0.33 -3.50 5.21
C LYS A 7 0.09 -2.02 5.21
N VAL A 8 -0.47 -1.23 4.31
CA VAL A 8 -0.13 0.20 4.19
C VAL A 8 -0.73 0.99 5.35
N GLY A 9 -2.03 0.81 5.61
CA GLY A 9 -2.77 1.55 6.62
C GLY A 9 -2.24 1.33 8.04
N THR A 10 -2.05 0.08 8.47
CA THR A 10 -1.51 -0.20 9.81
C THR A 10 -0.09 0.34 9.99
N THR A 11 0.73 0.29 8.93
CA THR A 11 2.08 0.89 8.95
C THR A 11 2.01 2.41 9.09
N GLN A 12 1.10 3.08 8.38
CA GLN A 12 0.87 4.52 8.52
C GLN A 12 0.46 4.88 9.96
N LEU A 13 -0.48 4.15 10.57
CA LEU A 13 -0.87 4.37 11.97
C LEU A 13 0.31 4.19 12.93
N VAL A 14 1.19 3.21 12.68
CA VAL A 14 2.41 3.03 13.46
C VAL A 14 3.39 4.21 13.29
N LEU A 15 3.57 4.72 12.07
CA LEU A 15 4.41 5.91 11.81
C LEU A 15 3.85 7.14 12.52
N ASP A 16 2.54 7.33 12.52
CA ASP A 16 1.87 8.41 13.25
C ASP A 16 2.06 8.28 14.77
N MET A 17 1.98 7.06 15.31
CA MET A 17 2.32 6.80 16.71
C MET A 17 3.79 7.09 17.03
N ILE A 18 4.73 6.78 16.12
CA ILE A 18 6.16 7.09 16.32
C ILE A 18 6.34 8.61 16.42
N ALA A 19 5.69 9.38 15.54
CA ALA A 19 5.75 10.85 15.57
C ALA A 19 5.16 11.44 16.87
N GLN A 20 4.25 10.72 17.52
CA GLN A 20 3.64 11.11 18.80
C GLN A 20 4.30 10.45 20.03
N GLU A 21 5.40 9.70 19.85
CA GLU A 21 6.07 8.93 20.91
C GLU A 21 5.12 7.95 21.66
N ALA A 22 4.10 7.43 20.96
CA ALA A 22 3.03 6.61 21.53
C ALA A 22 3.15 5.11 21.25
N VAL A 23 4.26 4.66 20.66
CA VAL A 23 4.49 3.23 20.34
C VAL A 23 4.80 2.39 21.59
N PRO A 24 4.36 1.12 21.63
CA PRO A 24 4.71 0.22 22.72
C PRO A 24 6.20 -0.16 22.70
N ASP A 25 6.79 -0.37 23.88
CA ASP A 25 8.17 -0.85 24.02
C ASP A 25 8.28 -2.35 23.70
N LEU A 26 8.61 -2.68 22.44
CA LEU A 26 8.66 -4.04 21.91
C LEU A 26 9.99 -4.33 21.20
N GLU A 27 11.10 -4.29 21.94
CA GLU A 27 12.39 -4.72 21.39
C GLU A 27 12.58 -6.24 21.44
N LEU A 28 12.77 -6.86 20.26
CA LEU A 28 13.12 -8.27 20.12
C LEU A 28 14.62 -8.49 20.32
N GLU A 29 14.99 -9.64 20.92
CA GLU A 29 16.40 -10.02 21.15
C GLU A 29 17.12 -10.27 19.81
N GLN A 30 16.48 -10.97 18.87
CA GLN A 30 17.03 -11.27 17.55
C GLN A 30 15.98 -11.05 16.44
N PRO A 31 15.74 -9.79 16.00
CA PRO A 31 14.65 -9.47 15.07
C PRO A 31 14.70 -10.25 13.74
N VAL A 32 15.89 -10.39 13.14
CA VAL A 32 16.07 -11.10 11.85
C VAL A 32 15.76 -12.59 11.97
N ALA A 33 16.16 -13.23 13.08
CA ALA A 33 15.85 -14.63 13.35
C ALA A 33 14.36 -14.81 13.64
N ALA A 34 13.77 -13.90 14.44
CA ALA A 34 12.35 -13.90 14.76
C ALA A 34 11.48 -13.88 13.50
N VAL A 35 11.73 -12.98 12.54
CA VAL A 35 10.95 -12.93 11.28
C VAL A 35 10.95 -14.28 10.54
N LYS A 36 12.10 -14.95 10.46
CA LYS A 36 12.24 -16.26 9.79
C LYS A 36 11.51 -17.38 10.53
N GLN A 37 11.48 -17.32 11.86
CA GLN A 37 10.78 -18.30 12.68
C GLN A 37 9.26 -18.10 12.56
N ILE A 38 8.80 -16.85 12.67
CA ILE A 38 7.38 -16.48 12.54
C ILE A 38 6.84 -16.91 11.18
N SER A 39 7.58 -16.63 10.10
CA SER A 39 7.18 -17.00 8.74
C SER A 39 7.05 -18.52 8.52
N ARG A 40 7.71 -19.35 9.33
CA ARG A 40 7.67 -20.83 9.22
C ARG A 40 6.64 -21.48 10.12
N ASP A 41 5.96 -20.70 10.94
CA ASP A 41 4.94 -21.18 11.88
C ASP A 41 3.55 -20.70 11.44
N PRO A 42 2.92 -21.38 10.47
CA PRO A 42 1.59 -21.01 10.01
C PRO A 42 0.53 -21.19 11.09
N ASP A 43 0.80 -21.96 12.15
CA ASP A 43 -0.12 -22.19 13.27
C ASP A 43 -0.10 -21.06 14.32
N LEU A 44 0.84 -20.11 14.22
CA LEU A 44 0.98 -18.95 15.13
C LEU A 44 1.20 -19.35 16.60
N LYS A 45 1.84 -20.50 16.86
CA LYS A 45 2.06 -21.07 18.20
C LYS A 45 3.39 -20.66 18.83
N MET A 46 4.37 -20.28 18.01
CA MET A 46 5.71 -19.98 18.47
C MET A 46 5.75 -18.69 19.29
N VAL A 47 6.77 -18.57 20.13
CA VAL A 47 7.06 -17.33 20.87
C VAL A 47 8.48 -16.86 20.58
N VAL A 48 8.67 -15.55 20.49
CA VAL A 48 9.97 -14.92 20.25
C VAL A 48 10.47 -14.22 21.51
N ARG A 49 11.79 -14.13 21.67
CA ARG A 49 12.40 -13.52 22.86
C ARG A 49 12.58 -12.01 22.68
N ARG A 50 12.28 -11.27 23.75
CA ARG A 50 12.46 -9.82 23.86
C ARG A 50 13.76 -9.50 24.57
N LYS A 51 14.32 -8.30 24.36
CA LYS A 51 15.54 -7.86 25.05
C LYS A 51 15.42 -7.81 26.57
N ASN A 52 14.20 -7.61 27.08
CA ASN A 52 13.91 -7.66 28.51
C ASN A 52 13.89 -9.08 29.10
N GLY A 53 14.27 -10.10 28.32
CA GLY A 53 14.36 -11.50 28.73
C GLY A 53 13.04 -12.27 28.70
N ARG A 54 11.89 -11.61 28.51
CA ARG A 54 10.58 -12.24 28.37
C ARG A 54 10.35 -12.77 26.95
N THR A 55 9.39 -13.65 26.80
CA THR A 55 8.89 -14.12 25.49
C THR A 55 7.56 -13.45 25.15
N ILE A 56 7.22 -13.43 23.87
CA ILE A 56 5.96 -12.89 23.35
C ILE A 56 5.52 -13.65 22.10
N ALA A 57 4.23 -13.92 21.95
CA ALA A 57 3.70 -14.49 20.71
C ALA A 57 3.64 -13.41 19.60
N PRO A 58 3.83 -13.77 18.32
CA PRO A 58 3.77 -12.82 17.21
C PRO A 58 2.44 -12.06 17.12
N VAL A 59 1.32 -12.73 17.41
CA VAL A 59 0.00 -12.10 17.45
C VAL A 59 -0.09 -11.08 18.59
N ASP A 60 0.50 -11.37 19.75
CA ASP A 60 0.52 -10.44 20.90
C ASP A 60 1.34 -9.17 20.63
N ILE A 61 2.38 -9.26 19.79
CA ILE A 61 3.11 -8.08 19.29
C ILE A 61 2.13 -7.18 18.52
N GLN A 62 1.39 -7.76 17.58
CA GLN A 62 0.42 -7.02 16.78
C GLN A 62 -0.72 -6.45 17.62
N VAL A 63 -1.25 -7.21 18.59
CA VAL A 63 -2.28 -6.74 19.52
C VAL A 63 -1.80 -5.54 20.32
N GLN A 64 -0.55 -5.53 20.81
CA GLN A 64 -0.02 -4.38 21.54
C GLN A 64 0.11 -3.12 20.67
N TYR A 65 0.52 -3.26 19.41
CA TYR A 65 0.53 -2.14 18.47
C TYR A 65 -0.89 -1.67 18.13
N TYR A 66 -1.84 -2.59 17.90
CA TYR A 66 -3.24 -2.27 17.65
C TYR A 66 -3.87 -1.52 18.83
N GLU A 67 -3.68 -1.97 20.08
CA GLU A 67 -4.23 -1.31 21.27
C GLU A 67 -3.58 0.07 21.51
N ALA A 68 -2.29 0.23 21.20
CA ALA A 68 -1.66 1.55 21.21
C ALA A 68 -2.28 2.46 20.13
N ALA A 69 -2.42 1.97 18.89
CA ALA A 69 -2.98 2.74 17.79
C ALA A 69 -4.43 3.15 18.07
N LYS A 70 -5.25 2.22 18.57
CA LYS A 70 -6.64 2.47 18.93
C LYS A 70 -6.78 3.54 20.01
N ARG A 71 -5.94 3.50 21.05
CA ARG A 71 -5.97 4.51 22.13
C ARG A 71 -5.58 5.91 21.64
N THR A 72 -4.64 5.99 20.71
CA THR A 72 -4.03 7.25 20.28
C THR A 72 -4.74 7.88 19.08
N LEU A 73 -5.26 7.07 18.15
CA LEU A 73 -5.68 7.51 16.82
C LEU A 73 -7.17 7.26 16.51
N SER A 74 -7.92 6.58 17.39
CA SER A 74 -9.35 6.37 17.16
C SER A 74 -10.13 7.69 17.19
N GLY A 75 -11.06 7.84 16.24
CA GLY A 75 -11.87 9.04 16.05
C GLY A 75 -11.15 10.17 15.32
N ARG A 76 -9.93 9.95 14.81
CA ARG A 76 -9.18 10.95 14.04
C ARG A 76 -9.85 11.25 12.70
N ASP A 77 -10.17 10.20 11.95
CA ASP A 77 -10.79 10.24 10.64
C ASP A 77 -11.34 8.86 10.25
N ALA A 78 -12.21 8.81 9.25
CA ALA A 78 -12.92 7.60 8.84
C ALA A 78 -11.99 6.51 8.28
N GLU A 79 -10.88 6.88 7.64
CA GLU A 79 -9.92 5.92 7.08
C GLU A 79 -9.15 5.23 8.20
N SER A 80 -8.61 6.01 9.15
CA SER A 80 -7.93 5.51 10.35
C SER A 80 -8.84 4.60 11.16
N ASP A 81 -10.10 4.99 11.37
CA ASP A 81 -11.06 4.17 12.11
C ASP A 81 -11.41 2.85 11.39
N TRP A 82 -11.52 2.87 10.06
CA TRP A 82 -11.72 1.66 9.27
C TRP A 82 -10.50 0.72 9.38
N ILE A 83 -9.28 1.24 9.23
CA ILE A 83 -8.04 0.45 9.39
C ILE A 83 -7.97 -0.19 10.78
N LEU A 84 -8.28 0.58 11.84
CA LEU A 84 -8.29 0.08 13.21
C LEU A 84 -9.31 -1.04 13.39
N GLN A 85 -10.53 -0.86 12.88
CA GLN A 85 -11.57 -1.90 12.94
C GLN A 85 -11.10 -3.20 12.25
N GLU A 86 -10.65 -3.10 11.01
CA GLU A 86 -10.25 -4.27 10.21
C GLU A 86 -8.98 -4.94 10.74
N TRP A 87 -8.03 -4.17 11.31
CA TRP A 87 -6.87 -4.72 11.99
C TRP A 87 -7.27 -5.54 13.22
N GLY A 88 -8.14 -5.00 14.07
CA GLY A 88 -8.66 -5.69 15.25
C GLY A 88 -9.43 -6.97 14.89
N GLU A 89 -10.32 -6.90 13.90
CA GLU A 89 -11.07 -8.06 13.40
C GLU A 89 -10.14 -9.12 12.82
N THR A 90 -9.14 -8.72 12.03
CA THR A 90 -8.14 -9.64 11.46
C THR A 90 -7.37 -10.37 12.55
N LEU A 91 -6.90 -9.67 13.59
CA LEU A 91 -6.18 -10.31 14.70
C LEU A 91 -7.05 -11.31 15.46
N GLN A 92 -8.32 -10.97 15.68
CA GLN A 92 -9.27 -11.88 16.32
C GLN A 92 -9.52 -13.13 15.46
N LEU A 93 -9.81 -12.95 14.17
CA LEU A 93 -10.11 -14.05 13.25
C LEU A 93 -8.89 -14.94 13.01
N LEU A 94 -7.68 -14.40 12.98
CA LEU A 94 -6.44 -15.18 12.84
C LEU A 94 -6.31 -16.27 13.91
N VAL A 95 -6.76 -15.99 15.14
CA VAL A 95 -6.70 -16.91 16.28
C VAL A 95 -7.95 -17.78 16.38
N GLN A 96 -9.13 -17.20 16.19
CA GLN A 96 -10.41 -17.87 16.48
C GLN A 96 -10.96 -18.66 15.29
N ASN A 97 -10.89 -18.09 14.08
CA ASN A 97 -11.48 -18.70 12.89
C ASN A 97 -10.84 -18.13 11.61
N ARG A 98 -9.61 -18.58 11.32
CA ARG A 98 -8.84 -18.05 10.18
C ARG A 98 -9.51 -18.26 8.83
N GLN A 99 -10.38 -19.26 8.69
CA GLN A 99 -11.06 -19.52 7.41
C GLN A 99 -11.94 -18.35 6.97
N GLN A 100 -12.41 -17.50 7.89
CA GLN A 100 -13.13 -16.28 7.55
C GLN A 100 -12.26 -15.20 6.87
N LEU A 101 -10.93 -15.38 6.88
CA LEU A 101 -9.98 -14.50 6.20
C LEU A 101 -9.62 -14.98 4.78
N VAL A 102 -10.18 -16.10 4.32
CA VAL A 102 -10.10 -16.49 2.91
C VAL A 102 -10.78 -15.41 2.05
N GLY A 103 -10.10 -14.97 1.00
CA GLY A 103 -10.50 -13.83 0.17
C GLY A 103 -10.07 -12.45 0.72
N LYS A 104 -9.62 -12.38 1.97
CA LYS A 104 -9.09 -11.16 2.61
C LYS A 104 -7.56 -11.18 2.74
N LEU A 105 -6.99 -12.22 3.34
CA LEU A 105 -5.53 -12.37 3.50
C LEU A 105 -4.95 -13.33 2.46
N ASP A 106 -3.93 -12.89 1.73
CA ASP A 106 -3.38 -13.66 0.62
C ASP A 106 -2.83 -15.03 1.05
N TRP A 107 -2.08 -15.09 2.15
CA TRP A 107 -1.49 -16.34 2.62
C TRP A 107 -2.54 -17.34 3.14
N VAL A 108 -3.60 -16.85 3.79
CA VAL A 108 -4.73 -17.69 4.24
C VAL A 108 -5.50 -18.23 3.04
N THR A 109 -5.78 -17.35 2.07
CA THR A 109 -6.49 -17.70 0.84
C THR A 109 -5.71 -18.73 0.04
N LYS A 110 -4.41 -18.52 -0.12
CA LYS A 110 -3.54 -19.44 -0.84
C LYS A 110 -3.37 -20.77 -0.11
N GLN A 111 -3.19 -20.76 1.22
CA GLN A 111 -3.15 -21.99 2.01
C GLN A 111 -4.44 -22.80 1.81
N TRP A 112 -5.60 -22.16 1.85
CA TRP A 112 -6.89 -22.81 1.60
C TRP A 112 -6.99 -23.42 0.19
N LEU A 113 -6.51 -22.72 -0.85
CA LEU A 113 -6.46 -23.24 -2.21
C LEU A 113 -5.58 -24.49 -2.31
N LEU A 114 -4.34 -24.40 -1.80
CA LEU A 114 -3.37 -25.49 -1.86
C LEU A 114 -3.86 -26.71 -1.07
N GLU A 115 -4.36 -26.52 0.16
CA GLU A 115 -4.91 -27.62 0.98
C GLU A 115 -6.15 -28.26 0.34
N THR A 116 -6.97 -27.48 -0.37
CA THR A 116 -8.13 -28.00 -1.09
C THR A 116 -7.67 -28.88 -2.26
N PHE A 117 -6.73 -28.41 -3.06
CA PHE A 117 -6.14 -29.16 -4.17
C PHE A 117 -5.44 -30.44 -3.68
N MET A 118 -4.66 -30.35 -2.61
CA MET A 118 -4.01 -31.50 -1.97
C MET A 118 -5.01 -32.59 -1.57
N ARG A 119 -6.14 -32.20 -0.98
CA ARG A 119 -7.18 -33.14 -0.56
C ARG A 119 -7.90 -33.78 -1.75
N GLU A 120 -8.14 -33.02 -2.81
CA GLU A 120 -8.85 -33.49 -4.01
C GLU A 120 -7.98 -34.44 -4.85
N GLU A 121 -6.72 -34.06 -5.08
CA GLU A 121 -5.76 -34.84 -5.87
C GLU A 121 -5.00 -35.90 -5.04
N ARG A 122 -5.18 -35.89 -3.71
CA ARG A 122 -4.54 -36.80 -2.74
C ARG A 122 -3.01 -36.76 -2.81
N ILE A 123 -2.47 -35.53 -2.84
CA ILE A 123 -1.03 -35.25 -2.83
C ILE A 123 -0.61 -34.54 -1.54
N ASP A 124 0.70 -34.55 -1.26
CA ASP A 124 1.30 -33.94 -0.07
C ASP A 124 2.08 -32.65 -0.41
N TRP A 125 2.52 -31.92 0.61
CA TRP A 125 3.24 -30.64 0.49
C TRP A 125 4.53 -30.69 -0.34
N ASP A 126 5.12 -31.87 -0.51
CA ASP A 126 6.35 -32.09 -1.29
C ASP A 126 6.10 -32.25 -2.80
N ASP A 127 4.83 -32.27 -3.24
CA ASP A 127 4.49 -32.43 -4.65
C ASP A 127 4.81 -31.15 -5.45
N PRO A 128 5.55 -31.26 -6.59
CA PRO A 128 5.94 -30.10 -7.39
C PRO A 128 4.76 -29.31 -7.97
N TRP A 129 3.56 -29.88 -8.08
CA TRP A 129 2.37 -29.14 -8.49
C TRP A 129 2.03 -27.99 -7.55
N LEU A 130 2.24 -28.15 -6.25
CA LEU A 130 1.94 -27.09 -5.28
C LEU A 130 2.83 -25.87 -5.46
N ALA A 131 4.10 -26.06 -5.84
CA ALA A 131 4.99 -24.96 -6.18
C ALA A 131 4.50 -24.22 -7.44
N SER A 132 3.97 -24.94 -8.42
CA SER A 132 3.36 -24.32 -9.60
C SER A 132 2.12 -23.52 -9.24
N LEU A 133 1.25 -24.05 -8.39
CA LEU A 133 0.02 -23.35 -7.95
C LEU A 133 0.32 -22.13 -7.06
N ASP A 134 1.37 -22.20 -6.22
CA ASP A 134 1.85 -21.06 -5.43
C ASP A 134 2.27 -19.89 -6.33
N LEU A 135 2.95 -20.20 -7.45
CA LEU A 135 3.28 -19.21 -8.47
C LEU A 135 2.05 -18.71 -9.22
N GLU A 136 1.16 -19.62 -9.65
CA GLU A 136 -0.04 -19.29 -10.43
C GLU A 136 -1.04 -18.42 -9.66
N TYR A 137 -1.02 -18.48 -8.32
CA TYR A 137 -1.78 -17.56 -7.48
C TYR A 137 -1.48 -16.08 -7.78
N HIS A 138 -0.23 -15.77 -8.14
CA HIS A 138 0.21 -14.40 -8.43
C HIS A 138 0.26 -14.07 -9.93
N ASN A 139 -0.21 -14.96 -10.80
CA ASN A 139 -0.29 -14.66 -12.21
C ASN A 139 -1.31 -13.53 -12.42
N ILE A 140 -0.87 -12.45 -13.08
CA ILE A 140 -1.67 -11.25 -13.31
C ILE A 140 -2.55 -11.34 -14.56
N ASP A 141 -2.42 -12.42 -15.34
CA ASP A 141 -3.32 -12.69 -16.46
C ASP A 141 -4.74 -12.98 -15.94
N PRO A 142 -5.75 -12.17 -16.30
CA PRO A 142 -7.12 -12.34 -15.81
C PRO A 142 -7.75 -13.70 -16.12
N GLN A 143 -7.27 -14.41 -17.15
CA GLN A 143 -7.82 -15.70 -17.58
C GLN A 143 -7.11 -16.90 -16.94
N MET A 144 -5.92 -16.70 -16.38
CA MET A 144 -5.07 -17.79 -15.88
C MET A 144 -4.84 -17.72 -14.37
N GLY A 145 -4.69 -16.51 -13.81
CA GLY A 145 -4.32 -16.33 -12.42
C GLY A 145 -5.36 -16.84 -11.44
N LEU A 146 -4.92 -17.65 -10.46
CA LEU A 146 -5.85 -18.24 -9.49
C LEU A 146 -6.52 -17.17 -8.62
N TYR A 147 -5.80 -16.11 -8.25
CA TYR A 147 -6.41 -14.97 -7.54
C TYR A 147 -7.46 -14.27 -8.41
N MET A 148 -7.19 -14.08 -9.71
CA MET A 148 -8.12 -13.44 -10.65
C MET A 148 -9.41 -14.26 -10.80
N GLY A 149 -9.29 -15.59 -10.84
CA GLY A 149 -10.45 -16.49 -10.81
C GLY A 149 -11.30 -16.34 -9.54
N LEU A 150 -10.66 -16.27 -8.36
CA LEU A 150 -11.38 -16.05 -7.10
C LEU A 150 -12.09 -14.69 -7.05
N GLU A 151 -11.45 -13.65 -7.58
CA GLU A 151 -12.06 -12.33 -7.68
C GLU A 151 -13.27 -12.32 -8.61
N ALA A 152 -13.16 -12.95 -9.79
CA ALA A 152 -14.25 -13.07 -10.76
C ALA A 152 -15.46 -13.85 -10.20
N GLU A 153 -15.22 -14.82 -9.31
CA GLU A 153 -16.27 -15.56 -8.59
C GLU A 153 -16.84 -14.81 -7.38
N GLY A 154 -16.36 -13.59 -7.09
CA GLY A 154 -16.79 -12.79 -5.93
C GLY A 154 -16.31 -13.34 -4.59
N LYS A 155 -15.27 -14.19 -4.59
CA LYS A 155 -14.67 -14.78 -3.38
C LYS A 155 -13.52 -13.96 -2.82
N ALA A 156 -13.02 -12.97 -3.56
CA ALA A 156 -12.03 -12.02 -3.07
C ALA A 156 -12.72 -10.72 -2.60
N TRP A 157 -12.25 -10.17 -1.48
CA TRP A 157 -12.70 -8.87 -1.00
C TRP A 157 -12.08 -7.74 -1.82
N ARG A 158 -12.88 -6.74 -2.16
CA ARG A 158 -12.49 -5.55 -2.93
C ARG A 158 -12.76 -4.26 -2.15
N LEU A 159 -11.77 -3.37 -2.15
CA LEU A 159 -11.83 -1.98 -1.69
C LEU A 159 -12.26 -1.04 -2.83
N THR A 160 -11.87 -1.37 -4.06
CA THR A 160 -12.10 -0.53 -5.25
C THR A 160 -12.87 -1.26 -6.34
N THR A 161 -13.06 -0.60 -7.48
CA THR A 161 -13.77 -1.14 -8.65
C THR A 161 -12.88 -1.12 -9.88
N ASP A 162 -13.22 -1.93 -10.88
CA ASP A 162 -12.48 -1.96 -12.15
C ASP A 162 -12.49 -0.60 -12.85
N ASP A 163 -13.61 0.14 -12.79
CA ASP A 163 -13.69 1.49 -13.35
C ASP A 163 -12.69 2.46 -12.71
N VAL A 164 -12.46 2.36 -11.40
CA VAL A 164 -11.49 3.19 -10.69
C VAL A 164 -10.06 2.78 -11.06
N ILE A 165 -9.79 1.48 -11.19
CA ILE A 165 -8.48 0.95 -11.63
C ILE A 165 -8.17 1.43 -13.05
N GLU A 166 -9.09 1.25 -13.99
CA GLU A 166 -8.96 1.67 -15.38
C GLU A 166 -8.76 3.19 -15.50
N ALA A 167 -9.46 3.97 -14.69
CA ALA A 167 -9.25 5.41 -14.62
C ALA A 167 -7.84 5.75 -14.10
N ALA A 168 -7.33 5.03 -13.11
CA ALA A 168 -6.01 5.26 -12.51
C ALA A 168 -4.84 4.88 -13.43
N ILE A 169 -5.03 3.96 -14.38
CA ILE A 169 -4.02 3.65 -15.42
C ILE A 169 -3.67 4.91 -16.22
N ARG A 170 -4.67 5.77 -16.48
CA ARG A 170 -4.49 6.96 -17.32
C ARG A 170 -4.29 8.22 -16.49
N ASN A 171 -4.90 8.32 -15.32
CA ASN A 171 -4.96 9.54 -14.52
C ASN A 171 -4.21 9.35 -13.20
N GLY A 172 -3.16 10.15 -12.99
CA GLY A 172 -2.45 10.16 -11.71
C GLY A 172 -3.23 10.85 -10.58
N PRO A 173 -2.80 10.71 -9.31
CA PRO A 173 -3.48 11.28 -8.16
C PRO A 173 -3.53 12.81 -8.20
N VAL A 174 -4.70 13.40 -7.98
CA VAL A 174 -4.98 14.84 -8.20
C VAL A 174 -4.34 15.78 -7.18
N ASP A 175 -3.76 15.22 -6.13
CA ASP A 175 -3.27 15.91 -4.94
C ASP A 175 -1.80 15.57 -4.64
N THR A 176 -1.13 14.82 -5.52
CA THR A 176 0.31 14.53 -5.40
C THR A 176 1.11 14.96 -6.63
N ARG A 177 2.41 15.16 -6.43
CA ARG A 177 3.37 15.42 -7.53
C ARG A 177 3.35 14.30 -8.59
N GLY A 178 2.84 13.11 -8.25
CA GLY A 178 2.59 12.03 -9.21
C GLY A 178 1.58 12.44 -10.28
N GLY A 179 0.43 13.00 -9.90
CA GLY A 179 -0.56 13.47 -10.87
C GLY A 179 -0.09 14.68 -11.66
N LEU A 180 0.64 15.61 -11.02
CA LEU A 180 1.23 16.76 -11.74
C LEU A 180 2.19 16.29 -12.84
N ARG A 181 3.07 15.33 -12.55
CA ARG A 181 3.95 14.72 -13.56
C ARG A 181 3.16 14.01 -14.66
N GLY A 182 2.15 13.21 -14.29
CA GLY A 182 1.27 12.54 -15.24
C GLY A 182 0.59 13.54 -16.19
N LEU A 183 0.05 14.64 -15.66
CA LEU A 183 -0.55 15.72 -16.44
C LEU A 183 0.47 16.36 -17.40
N CYS A 184 1.70 16.60 -16.95
CA CYS A 184 2.75 17.15 -17.81
C CYS A 184 3.03 16.22 -19.00
N VAL A 185 3.14 14.91 -18.75
CA VAL A 185 3.34 13.91 -19.82
C VAL A 185 2.15 13.88 -20.78
N GLN A 186 0.92 13.89 -20.27
CA GLN A 186 -0.28 13.85 -21.10
C GLN A 186 -0.41 15.05 -22.03
N LYS A 187 -0.01 16.25 -21.57
CA LYS A 187 -0.31 17.51 -22.27
C LYS A 187 0.87 18.07 -23.05
N PHE A 188 2.09 17.83 -22.56
CA PHE A 188 3.30 18.49 -23.03
C PHE A 188 4.41 17.48 -23.39
N SER A 189 4.06 16.23 -23.73
CA SER A 189 5.02 15.15 -24.05
C SER A 189 6.13 15.58 -24.99
N ASP A 190 5.77 16.28 -26.07
CA ASP A 190 6.69 16.67 -27.14
C ASP A 190 7.65 17.79 -26.72
N GLN A 191 7.35 18.45 -25.59
CA GLN A 191 8.16 19.51 -25.01
C GLN A 191 8.96 19.03 -23.81
N ILE A 192 8.83 17.78 -23.35
CA ILE A 192 9.59 17.27 -22.20
C ILE A 192 10.99 16.85 -22.66
N GLU A 193 12.01 17.47 -22.08
CA GLU A 193 13.42 17.12 -22.26
C GLU A 193 13.83 16.00 -21.30
N SER A 194 13.41 16.09 -20.04
CA SER A 194 13.67 15.08 -19.02
C SER A 194 12.62 15.11 -17.91
N ILE A 195 12.42 13.97 -17.24
CA ILE A 195 11.46 13.82 -16.14
C ILE A 195 12.05 13.01 -14.99
N GLN A 196 11.91 13.53 -13.78
CA GLN A 196 12.32 12.90 -12.53
C GLN A 196 11.20 13.05 -11.48
N TRP A 197 11.38 12.47 -10.29
CA TRP A 197 10.40 12.58 -9.20
C TRP A 197 10.20 14.02 -8.71
N GLU A 198 11.27 14.80 -8.68
CA GLU A 198 11.29 16.15 -8.13
C GLU A 198 11.17 17.23 -9.20
N GLN A 199 11.48 16.93 -10.46
CA GLN A 199 11.61 17.92 -11.51
C GLN A 199 11.08 17.43 -12.86
N VAL A 200 10.50 18.34 -13.64
CA VAL A 200 10.19 18.15 -15.05
C VAL A 200 10.86 19.26 -15.85
N GLN A 201 11.65 18.89 -16.84
CA GLN A 201 12.37 19.82 -17.70
C GLN A 201 11.69 19.88 -19.06
N PHE A 202 11.42 21.10 -19.52
CA PHE A 202 10.74 21.38 -20.78
C PHE A 202 11.64 22.17 -21.73
N THR A 203 11.55 21.84 -23.02
CA THR A 203 12.13 22.60 -24.12
C THR A 203 11.21 23.75 -24.52
N ASP A 204 11.75 24.97 -24.51
CA ASP A 204 11.09 26.22 -24.90
C ASP A 204 11.97 26.93 -25.96
N GLY A 205 11.89 26.44 -27.20
CA GLY A 205 12.77 26.86 -28.28
C GLY A 205 14.23 26.48 -28.02
N LEU A 206 15.11 27.47 -27.83
CA LEU A 206 16.53 27.28 -27.46
C LEU A 206 16.77 27.29 -25.95
N ARG A 207 15.72 27.50 -25.15
CA ARG A 207 15.82 27.57 -23.67
C ARG A 207 15.23 26.31 -23.06
N SER A 208 15.71 25.98 -21.87
CA SER A 208 15.13 24.94 -21.04
C SER A 208 14.44 25.58 -19.84
N ARG A 209 13.29 25.02 -19.45
CA ARG A 209 12.44 25.49 -18.36
C ARG A 209 12.22 24.34 -17.40
N THR A 210 12.34 24.57 -16.10
CA THR A 210 12.20 23.52 -15.10
C THR A 210 11.02 23.79 -14.19
N LEU A 211 10.12 22.82 -14.09
CA LEU A 211 9.18 22.70 -12.98
C LEU A 211 9.90 22.02 -11.81
N ASP A 212 10.23 22.78 -10.78
CA ASP A 212 10.81 22.26 -9.55
C ASP A 212 9.71 22.02 -8.50
N MET A 213 9.57 20.76 -8.10
CA MET A 213 8.57 20.30 -7.16
C MET A 213 9.18 19.82 -5.85
N ARG A 214 10.47 20.04 -5.58
CA ARG A 214 11.17 19.49 -4.39
C ARG A 214 10.41 19.71 -3.08
N ASP A 215 9.83 20.89 -2.91
CA ASP A 215 9.09 21.27 -1.69
C ASP A 215 7.55 21.24 -1.87
N LEU A 216 7.05 20.71 -2.99
CA LEU A 216 5.62 20.70 -3.31
C LEU A 216 4.93 19.44 -2.76
N PHE A 217 4.79 19.37 -1.43
CA PHE A 217 4.17 18.23 -0.74
C PHE A 217 2.73 18.51 -0.28
N ASP A 218 2.37 19.78 -0.08
CA ASP A 218 1.03 20.14 0.39
C ASP A 218 -0.03 19.81 -0.69
N PRO A 219 -1.06 18.99 -0.37
CA PRO A 219 -2.10 18.59 -1.31
C PRO A 219 -2.85 19.75 -1.99
N GLN A 220 -3.10 20.84 -1.26
CA GLN A 220 -3.82 22.00 -1.81
C GLN A 220 -2.94 22.75 -2.80
N GLU A 221 -1.66 22.90 -2.48
CA GLU A 221 -0.66 23.50 -3.36
C GLU A 221 -0.42 22.69 -4.64
N VAL A 222 -0.35 21.37 -4.51
CA VAL A 222 -0.27 20.46 -5.64
C VAL A 222 -1.51 20.60 -6.54
N THR A 223 -2.70 20.53 -5.95
CA THR A 223 -3.98 20.62 -6.69
C THR A 223 -4.05 21.95 -7.45
N ARG A 224 -3.62 23.04 -6.82
CA ARG A 224 -3.55 24.36 -7.45
C ARG A 224 -2.56 24.38 -8.62
N CYS A 225 -1.36 23.82 -8.45
CA CYS A 225 -0.35 23.74 -9.51
C CYS A 225 -0.87 22.90 -10.70
N ILE A 226 -1.50 21.76 -10.43
CA ILE A 226 -2.21 20.94 -11.42
C ILE A 226 -3.24 21.77 -12.17
N GLY A 227 -4.05 22.58 -11.47
CA GLY A 227 -5.03 23.48 -12.07
C GLY A 227 -4.42 24.47 -13.09
N LEU A 228 -3.25 25.03 -12.79
CA LEU A 228 -2.52 25.92 -13.70
C LEU A 228 -2.03 25.17 -14.95
N PHE A 229 -1.39 24.01 -14.78
CA PHE A 229 -0.91 23.20 -15.90
C PHE A 229 -2.06 22.69 -16.77
N LYS A 230 -3.23 22.43 -16.17
CA LYS A 230 -4.41 21.94 -16.89
C LYS A 230 -4.99 22.98 -17.85
N THR A 231 -4.89 24.28 -17.55
CA THR A 231 -5.43 25.37 -18.40
C THR A 231 -4.39 26.06 -19.28
N ALA A 232 -3.09 25.97 -18.95
CA ALA A 232 -2.01 26.60 -19.70
C ALA A 232 -1.88 26.08 -21.16
N GLN A 233 -1.52 26.94 -22.11
CA GLN A 233 -1.30 26.51 -23.51
C GLN A 233 0.11 25.96 -23.73
N SER A 234 1.06 26.35 -22.89
CA SER A 234 2.44 25.87 -22.92
C SER A 234 3.02 25.66 -21.51
N PRO A 235 4.10 24.88 -21.34
CA PRO A 235 4.82 24.78 -20.08
C PRO A 235 5.33 26.14 -19.59
N ALA A 236 5.75 27.01 -20.51
CA ALA A 236 6.21 28.36 -20.18
C ALA A 236 5.10 29.20 -19.52
N ASP A 237 3.88 29.14 -20.04
CA ASP A 237 2.72 29.84 -19.46
C ASP A 237 2.40 29.32 -18.06
N ALA A 238 2.40 27.98 -17.89
CA ALA A 238 2.14 27.34 -16.61
C ALA A 238 3.17 27.73 -15.55
N LEU A 239 4.46 27.72 -15.93
CA LEU A 239 5.57 28.07 -15.05
C LEU A 239 5.58 29.55 -14.69
N ALA A 240 5.27 30.44 -15.63
CA ALA A 240 5.14 31.86 -15.34
C ALA A 240 4.01 32.13 -14.34
N ALA A 241 2.86 31.48 -14.50
CA ALA A 241 1.74 31.58 -13.57
C ALA A 241 2.09 31.02 -12.18
N TRP A 242 2.88 29.95 -12.12
CA TRP A 242 3.34 29.35 -10.86
C TRP A 242 4.39 30.21 -10.14
N ALA A 243 5.36 30.76 -10.87
CA ALA A 243 6.46 31.57 -10.32
C ALA A 243 5.97 32.87 -9.70
N HIS A 244 5.02 33.58 -10.35
CA HIS A 244 4.42 34.81 -9.84
C HIS A 244 3.76 34.68 -8.46
N ARG A 245 3.52 33.45 -7.99
CA ARG A 245 2.97 33.17 -6.67
C ARG A 245 4.03 32.92 -5.61
N LYS A 246 5.15 32.25 -5.93
CA LYS A 246 6.24 32.07 -4.94
C LYS A 246 6.75 33.43 -4.43
N ASP A 247 6.70 34.46 -5.27
CA ASP A 247 7.08 35.83 -4.92
C ASP A 247 6.04 36.60 -4.07
N ARG A 248 4.81 36.07 -3.88
CA ARG A 248 3.75 36.72 -3.08
C ARG A 248 3.60 36.16 -1.67
N ASP A 249 4.13 34.97 -1.42
CA ASP A 249 4.08 34.30 -0.11
C ASP A 249 5.43 34.38 0.64
N VAL A 250 6.33 35.25 0.17
CA VAL A 250 7.57 35.71 0.84
C VAL A 250 7.41 37.19 1.17
#